data_AF-A0A7Y8ML29-F1
#
_entry.id   AF-A0A7Y8ML29-F1
#
_cell.length_a   1.000
_cell.length_b   1.000
_cell.length_c   1.000
_cell.angle_alpha   90.00
_cell.angle_beta   90.00
_cell.angle_gamma   90.00
#
_symmetry.space_group_name_H-M   'P 1'
#
loop_
_entity.id
_entity.type
_entity.pdbx_description
1 polymer ?
#
loop_
_entity_poly.entity_id
_entity_poly.type
_entity_poly.pdbx_seq_one_letter_code
_entity_poly.pdbx_strand_id
1 'polypeptide(L)'
;MASLPLDIRRVLVALSGAEDEWASLDAAIDLAVRLQAELTTLFIEDADLLRASLLPCVREIGRLSAQSRQMEFGQLERALKAAASTAELRLRQTAEARALRYSFQVLRGRPVPQLLNLAERLDVVLLAPPAWERRRQLASRPIAVFYDASTGAEQALALAAGLARDTGSPLHALIPAKDEAIFARQWAQARAHAPGLVLSGERCADPAALPDQVNRQDVSALVLHEASGFDAEAIDRLRSRLRCDVLLLR
;
A
#
# COMPACT_ATOMS: atom_id res chain seq x y z
N MET A 1 -22.62 2.02 10.76
CA MET A 1 -21.16 1.91 10.56
C MET A 1 -20.67 0.86 11.52
N ALA A 2 -20.31 -0.34 11.03
CA ALA A 2 -19.79 -1.39 11.90
C ALA A 2 -18.41 -0.92 12.38
N SER A 3 -18.25 -0.71 13.69
CA SER A 3 -16.96 -0.34 14.28
C SER A 3 -15.92 -1.38 13.89
N LEU A 4 -14.84 -0.95 13.24
CA LEU A 4 -13.66 -1.79 13.06
C LEU A 4 -13.18 -2.24 14.45
N PRO A 5 -12.78 -3.51 14.65
CA PRO A 5 -12.31 -4.00 15.95
C PRO A 5 -10.97 -3.39 16.42
N LEU A 6 -10.38 -2.52 15.60
CA LEU A 6 -9.04 -1.95 15.78
C LEU A 6 -9.12 -0.43 15.72
N ASP A 7 -8.54 0.20 16.74
CA ASP A 7 -8.35 1.66 16.80
C ASP A 7 -7.09 2.03 16.01
N ILE A 8 -7.24 2.07 14.68
CA ILE A 8 -6.15 2.50 13.78
C ILE A 8 -5.92 3.98 13.99
N ARG A 9 -4.72 4.33 14.44
CA ARG A 9 -4.41 5.72 14.82
C ARG A 9 -4.03 6.57 13.62
N ARG A 10 -3.25 5.98 12.71
CA ARG A 10 -2.61 6.71 11.63
C ARG A 10 -2.53 5.88 10.36
N VAL A 11 -2.78 6.54 9.24
CA VAL A 11 -2.50 6.04 7.89
C VAL A 11 -1.26 6.75 7.38
N LEU A 12 -0.28 5.99 6.90
CA LEU A 12 0.93 6.51 6.28
C LEU A 12 0.92 6.23 4.78
N VAL A 13 1.29 7.23 3.99
CA VAL A 13 1.49 7.09 2.54
C VAL A 13 2.78 7.79 2.13
N ALA A 14 3.54 7.17 1.22
CA ALA A 14 4.67 7.83 0.57
C ALA A 14 4.35 8.22 -0.86
N LEU A 15 4.83 9.39 -1.23
CA LEU A 15 4.86 9.93 -2.57
C LEU A 15 6.33 10.14 -2.95
N SER A 16 6.71 9.92 -4.20
CA SER A 16 8.06 10.12 -4.71
C SER A 16 8.13 11.12 -5.87
N GLY A 17 6.98 11.69 -6.25
CA GLY A 17 6.84 12.51 -7.44
C GLY A 17 6.71 11.69 -8.72
N ALA A 18 6.57 10.36 -8.61
CA ALA A 18 6.25 9.51 -9.74
C ALA A 18 4.82 9.80 -10.25
N GLU A 19 4.59 9.49 -11.52
CA GLU A 19 3.29 9.75 -12.14
C GLU A 19 2.16 8.97 -11.46
N ASP A 20 0.93 9.45 -11.59
CA ASP A 20 -0.30 8.87 -11.02
C ASP A 20 -0.30 8.65 -9.49
N GLU A 21 0.72 9.07 -8.72
CA GLU A 21 0.73 9.02 -7.25
C GLU A 21 -0.42 9.78 -6.58
N TRP A 22 -1.08 10.68 -7.32
CA TRP A 22 -2.27 11.37 -6.86
C TRP A 22 -3.43 10.45 -6.52
N ALA A 23 -3.62 9.37 -7.29
CA ALA A 23 -4.67 8.40 -6.97
C ALA A 23 -4.33 7.66 -5.66
N SER A 24 -3.04 7.47 -5.35
CA SER A 24 -2.59 6.90 -4.08
C SER A 24 -2.87 7.83 -2.91
N LEU A 25 -2.60 9.13 -3.09
CA LEU A 25 -2.90 10.15 -2.07
C LEU A 25 -4.40 10.22 -1.80
N ASP A 26 -5.23 10.27 -2.85
CA ASP A 26 -6.68 10.30 -2.71
C ASP A 26 -7.20 9.02 -2.02
N ALA A 27 -6.66 7.85 -2.38
CA ALA A 27 -6.98 6.59 -1.70
C ALA A 27 -6.55 6.58 -0.22
N ALA A 28 -5.40 7.16 0.12
CA ALA A 28 -4.93 7.29 1.50
C ALA A 28 -5.86 8.19 2.32
N ILE A 29 -6.32 9.30 1.74
CA ILE A 29 -7.28 10.22 2.37
C ILE A 29 -8.62 9.50 2.58
N ASP A 30 -9.15 8.82 1.55
CA ASP A 30 -10.38 8.04 1.66
C ASP A 30 -10.27 6.98 2.75
N LEU A 31 -9.14 6.28 2.82
CA LEU A 31 -8.86 5.30 3.86
C LEU A 31 -8.82 5.94 5.25
N ALA A 32 -8.05 7.02 5.43
CA ALA A 32 -7.94 7.71 6.72
C ALA A 32 -9.29 8.22 7.22
N VAL A 33 -10.13 8.78 6.34
CA VAL A 33 -11.49 9.21 6.67
C VAL A 33 -12.37 8.04 7.11
N ARG A 34 -12.32 6.92 6.39
CA ARG A 34 -13.09 5.70 6.76
C ARG A 34 -12.66 5.12 8.09
N LEU A 35 -11.35 5.12 8.36
CA LEU A 35 -10.76 4.62 9.59
C LEU A 35 -10.85 5.62 10.75
N GLN A 36 -11.30 6.86 10.48
CA GLN A 36 -11.24 7.97 11.43
C GLN A 36 -9.83 8.21 12.02
N ALA A 37 -8.81 7.94 11.20
CA ALA A 37 -7.40 7.98 11.56
C ALA A 37 -6.74 9.28 11.09
N GLU A 38 -5.60 9.64 11.70
CA GLU A 38 -4.75 10.72 11.20
C GLU A 38 -4.03 10.29 9.91
N LEU A 39 -3.75 11.22 8.99
CA LEU A 39 -2.99 10.93 7.77
C LEU A 39 -1.59 11.55 7.84
N THR A 40 -0.55 10.73 7.71
CA THR A 40 0.83 11.21 7.53
C THR A 40 1.30 10.92 6.12
N THR A 41 1.59 11.99 5.39
CA THR A 41 2.10 11.91 4.01
C THR A 41 3.59 12.23 4.00
N LEU A 42 4.38 11.30 3.46
CA LEU A 42 5.81 11.48 3.26
C LEU A 42 6.08 11.71 1.79
N PHE A 43 6.67 12.85 1.44
CA PHE A 43 7.26 13.05 0.13
C PHE A 43 8.73 12.65 0.19
N ILE A 44 9.10 11.59 -0.52
CA ILE A 44 10.42 10.98 -0.45
C ILE A 44 11.19 11.32 -1.71
N GLU A 45 12.20 12.17 -1.55
CA GLU A 45 13.22 12.39 -2.56
C GLU A 45 14.07 11.13 -2.68
N ASP A 46 13.89 10.38 -3.77
CA ASP A 46 14.63 9.14 -4.00
C ASP A 46 16.13 9.42 -4.13
N ALA A 47 16.89 8.97 -3.12
CA ALA A 47 18.32 9.18 -3.05
C ALA A 47 19.08 8.43 -4.16
N ASP A 48 18.57 7.29 -4.61
CA ASP A 48 19.19 6.50 -5.66
C ASP A 48 18.92 7.13 -7.04
N LEU A 49 17.75 7.73 -7.25
CA LEU A 49 17.45 8.54 -8.46
C LEU A 49 18.31 9.81 -8.53
N LEU A 50 18.46 10.53 -7.41
CA LEU A 50 19.34 11.68 -7.31
C LEU A 50 20.80 11.30 -7.59
N ARG A 51 21.28 10.17 -7.06
CA ARG A 51 22.62 9.64 -7.37
C ARG A 51 22.76 9.25 -8.84
N ALA A 52 21.75 8.61 -9.42
CA ALA A 52 21.76 8.22 -10.83
C ALA A 52 21.89 9.44 -11.76
N SER A 53 21.27 10.56 -11.42
CA SER A 53 21.37 11.82 -12.19
C SER A 53 22.78 12.43 -12.25
N LEU A 54 23.72 11.94 -11.44
CA LEU A 54 25.13 12.34 -11.48
C LEU A 54 25.95 11.49 -12.46
N LEU A 55 25.38 10.41 -13.01
CA LEU A 55 26.06 9.52 -13.94
C LEU A 55 25.86 9.99 -15.38
N PRO A 56 26.93 10.09 -16.20
CA PRO A 56 26.85 10.64 -17.56
C PRO A 56 26.09 9.72 -18.54
N CYS A 57 25.88 8.45 -18.17
CA CYS A 57 25.15 7.48 -18.99
C CYS A 57 23.65 7.45 -18.73
N VAL A 58 23.17 8.10 -17.67
CA VAL A 58 21.75 8.04 -17.28
C VAL A 58 20.96 9.05 -18.12
N ARG A 59 19.91 8.53 -18.75
CA ARG A 59 18.98 9.30 -19.55
C ARG A 59 17.58 9.11 -19.03
N GLU A 60 16.80 10.18 -19.07
CA GLU A 60 15.36 10.11 -18.83
C GLU A 60 14.61 10.13 -20.15
N ILE A 61 13.44 9.49 -20.16
CA ILE A 61 12.54 9.45 -21.31
C ILE A 61 11.25 10.16 -20.88
N GLY A 62 10.93 11.28 -21.54
CA GLY A 62 9.68 11.98 -21.25
C GLY A 62 8.48 11.13 -21.69
N ARG A 63 7.53 10.85 -20.79
CA ARG A 63 6.37 9.99 -21.11
C ARG A 63 5.50 10.54 -22.24
N LEU A 64 5.22 11.84 -22.23
CA LEU A 64 4.36 12.48 -23.24
C LEU A 64 5.12 12.85 -24.52
N SER A 65 6.41 13.16 -24.42
CA SER A 65 7.23 13.59 -25.56
C SER A 65 7.95 12.42 -26.25
N ALA A 66 8.07 11.27 -25.58
CA ALA A 66 8.93 10.14 -25.94
C ALA A 66 10.41 10.54 -26.19
N GLN A 67 10.83 11.72 -25.72
CA GLN A 67 12.18 12.22 -25.94
C GLN A 67 13.13 11.68 -24.89
N SER A 68 14.28 11.16 -25.34
CA SER A 68 15.40 10.81 -24.48
C SER A 68 16.31 12.02 -24.29
N ARG A 69 16.55 12.42 -23.04
CA ARG A 69 17.49 13.48 -22.69
C ARG A 69 18.39 13.06 -21.52
N GLN A 70 19.52 13.74 -21.39
CA GLN A 70 20.40 13.53 -20.25
C GLN A 70 19.67 13.89 -18.95
N MET A 71 19.78 13.02 -17.95
CA MET A 71 19.22 13.30 -16.64
C MET A 71 20.18 14.24 -15.91
N GLU A 72 19.70 15.45 -15.61
CA GLU A 72 20.49 16.49 -14.96
C GLU A 72 20.05 16.66 -13.51
N PHE A 73 20.99 16.52 -12.57
CA PHE A 73 20.71 16.65 -11.13
C PHE A 73 19.91 17.91 -10.78
N GLY A 74 20.32 19.07 -11.29
CA GLY A 74 19.64 20.32 -10.98
C GLY A 74 18.21 20.40 -11.54
N GLN A 75 17.93 19.72 -12.66
CA GLN A 75 16.57 19.64 -13.20
C GLN A 75 15.71 18.68 -12.38
N LEU A 76 16.26 17.52 -12.02
CA LEU A 76 15.60 16.53 -11.17
C LEU A 76 15.27 17.09 -9.79
N GLU A 77 16.22 17.78 -9.15
CA GLU A 77 16.01 18.39 -7.83
C GLU A 77 14.88 19.44 -7.87
N ARG A 78 14.85 20.29 -8.91
CA ARG A 78 13.77 21.26 -9.09
C ARG A 78 12.42 20.57 -9.34
N ALA A 79 12.42 19.50 -10.13
CA ALA A 79 11.21 18.73 -10.40
C ALA A 79 10.65 18.09 -9.12
N LEU A 80 11.51 17.48 -8.29
CA LEU A 80 11.12 16.91 -7.00
C LEU A 80 10.56 17.97 -6.04
N LYS A 81 11.21 19.14 -5.93
CA LYS A 81 10.71 20.27 -5.13
C LYS A 81 9.33 20.73 -5.59
N ALA A 82 9.13 20.89 -6.90
CA ALA A 82 7.84 21.28 -7.46
C ALA A 82 6.75 20.22 -7.23
N ALA A 83 7.10 18.93 -7.36
CA ALA A 83 6.21 17.82 -7.08
C ALA A 83 5.81 17.77 -5.60
N ALA A 84 6.75 18.00 -4.68
CA ALA A 84 6.48 18.05 -3.24
C ALA A 84 5.50 19.18 -2.90
N SER A 85 5.73 20.39 -3.41
CA SER A 85 4.82 21.53 -3.21
C SER A 85 3.42 21.28 -3.79
N THR A 86 3.34 20.61 -4.95
CA THR A 86 2.06 20.23 -5.56
C THR A 86 1.33 19.19 -4.70
N ALA A 87 2.06 18.22 -4.15
CA ALA A 87 1.51 17.18 -3.27
C ALA A 87 0.98 17.77 -1.97
N GLU A 88 1.75 18.66 -1.34
CA GLU A 88 1.36 19.34 -0.11
C GLU A 88 0.08 20.18 -0.32
N LEU A 89 0.02 20.95 -1.41
CA LEU A 89 -1.15 21.76 -1.74
C LEU A 89 -2.40 20.89 -1.93
N ARG A 90 -2.28 19.77 -2.66
CA ARG A 90 -3.40 18.85 -2.89
C ARG A 90 -3.85 18.17 -1.60
N LEU A 91 -2.91 17.68 -0.80
CA LEU A 91 -3.21 17.09 0.51
C LEU A 91 -3.99 18.09 1.36
N ARG A 92 -3.47 19.32 1.47
CA ARG A 92 -4.11 20.39 2.24
C ARG A 92 -5.55 20.62 1.80
N GLN A 93 -5.77 20.84 0.50
CA GLN A 93 -7.11 21.12 -0.04
C GLN A 93 -8.10 19.99 0.25
N THR A 94 -7.69 18.74 0.02
CA THR A 94 -8.58 17.58 0.16
C THR A 94 -8.79 17.20 1.64
N ALA A 95 -7.76 17.31 2.48
CA ALA A 95 -7.85 16.99 3.90
C ALA A 95 -8.65 18.02 4.69
N GLU A 96 -8.44 19.33 4.42
CA GLU A 96 -9.21 20.41 5.07
C GLU A 96 -10.70 20.32 4.70
N ALA A 97 -11.02 20.03 3.44
CA ALA A 97 -12.40 19.85 2.98
C ALA A 97 -13.15 18.71 3.70
N ARG A 98 -12.41 17.78 4.33
CA ARG A 98 -12.94 16.61 5.03
C ARG A 98 -12.70 16.64 6.54
N ALA A 99 -12.20 17.78 7.07
CA ALA A 99 -11.81 17.94 8.48
C ALA A 99 -10.86 16.84 8.99
N LEU A 100 -9.99 16.33 8.11
CA LEU A 100 -9.04 15.27 8.42
C LEU A 100 -7.81 15.87 9.13
N ARG A 101 -7.33 15.22 10.20
CA ARG A 101 -6.05 15.57 10.81
C ARG A 101 -4.93 15.01 9.94
N TYR A 102 -4.00 15.86 9.50
CA TYR A 102 -2.93 15.46 8.60
C TYR A 102 -1.58 16.08 8.93
N SER A 103 -0.51 15.43 8.47
CA SER A 103 0.84 15.96 8.44
C SER A 103 1.52 15.66 7.10
N PHE A 104 2.45 16.54 6.72
CA PHE A 104 3.26 16.41 5.52
C PHE A 104 4.74 16.59 5.86
N GLN A 105 5.59 15.70 5.37
CA GLN A 105 7.04 15.79 5.58
C GLN A 105 7.78 15.44 4.29
N VAL A 106 8.85 16.18 4.00
CA VAL A 106 9.78 15.86 2.93
C VAL A 106 10.99 15.15 3.53
N LEU A 107 11.27 13.94 3.05
CA LEU A 107 12.41 13.12 3.47
C LEU A 107 13.25 12.75 2.26
N ARG A 108 14.52 12.41 2.48
CA ARG A 108 15.40 11.88 1.44
C ARG A 108 15.80 10.45 1.78
N GLY A 109 15.69 9.54 0.82
CA GLY A 109 16.02 8.13 1.03
C GLY A 109 15.26 7.20 0.10
N ARG A 110 15.17 5.91 0.48
CA ARG A 110 14.36 4.93 -0.23
C ARG A 110 12.92 4.92 0.31
N PRO A 111 11.88 4.83 -0.54
CA PRO A 111 10.50 5.01 -0.12
C PRO A 111 10.02 4.03 0.96
N VAL A 112 10.14 2.72 0.70
CA VAL A 112 9.63 1.68 1.61
C VAL A 112 10.35 1.70 2.97
N PRO A 113 11.69 1.72 3.06
CA PRO A 113 12.37 1.79 4.35
C PRO A 113 12.00 3.01 5.20
N GLN A 114 11.84 4.19 4.60
CA GLN A 114 11.46 5.41 5.33
C GLN A 114 10.05 5.31 5.92
N LEU A 115 9.10 4.75 5.16
CA LEU A 115 7.74 4.50 5.67
C LEU A 115 7.76 3.52 6.85
N LEU A 116 8.44 2.38 6.70
CA LEU A 116 8.46 1.34 7.73
C LEU A 116 9.15 1.79 9.01
N ASN A 117 10.17 2.65 8.90
CA ASN A 117 10.87 3.21 10.06
C ASN A 117 10.01 4.21 10.87
N LEU A 118 9.08 4.92 10.20
CA LEU A 118 8.18 5.86 10.87
C LEU A 118 6.92 5.18 11.42
N ALA A 119 6.52 4.06 10.83
CA ALA A 119 5.28 3.39 11.14
C ALA A 119 5.37 2.65 12.49
N GLU A 120 4.51 3.06 13.41
CA GLU A 120 4.40 2.51 14.76
C GLU A 120 3.25 1.49 14.84
N ARG A 121 3.12 0.81 15.98
CA ARG A 121 2.06 -0.17 16.20
C ARG A 121 0.66 0.44 15.99
N LEU A 122 -0.22 -0.28 15.29
CA LEU A 122 -1.56 0.15 14.85
C LEU A 122 -1.58 1.25 13.79
N ASP A 123 -0.49 1.40 13.06
CA ASP A 123 -0.45 2.20 11.84
C ASP A 123 -0.74 1.35 10.62
N VAL A 124 -1.40 1.95 9.62
CA VAL A 124 -1.59 1.35 8.29
C VAL A 124 -0.73 2.08 7.28
N VAL A 125 0.21 1.37 6.67
CA VAL A 125 1.03 1.88 5.58
C VAL A 125 0.37 1.52 4.25
N LEU A 126 0.00 2.52 3.45
CA LEU A 126 -0.50 2.34 2.09
C LEU A 126 0.67 2.40 1.09
N LEU A 127 0.89 1.29 0.42
CA LEU A 127 1.87 1.13 -0.65
C LEU A 127 1.13 0.87 -1.96
N ALA A 128 0.99 1.91 -2.78
CA ALA A 128 0.36 1.78 -4.07
C ALA A 128 1.29 1.06 -5.08
N PRO A 129 0.72 0.31 -6.04
CA PRO A 129 1.49 -0.26 -7.12
C PRO A 129 2.04 0.84 -8.03
N PRO A 130 3.10 0.56 -8.81
CA PRO A 130 3.64 1.51 -9.77
C PRO A 130 2.55 1.96 -10.75
N ALA A 131 2.62 3.23 -11.14
CA ALA A 131 1.61 3.91 -11.96
C ALA A 131 1.15 3.12 -13.20
N TRP A 132 2.10 2.49 -13.88
CA TRP A 132 1.86 1.74 -15.12
C TRP A 132 1.21 0.37 -14.92
N GLU A 133 1.19 -0.17 -13.69
CA GLU A 133 0.46 -1.40 -13.34
C GLU A 133 -0.92 -1.14 -12.75
N ARG A 134 -1.22 0.12 -12.38
CA ARG A 134 -2.43 0.45 -11.64
C ARG A 134 -3.67 0.32 -12.51
N ARG A 135 -4.56 -0.59 -12.12
CA ARG A 135 -5.94 -0.63 -12.63
C ARG A 135 -6.80 0.34 -11.81
N ARG A 136 -7.77 1.00 -12.44
CA ARG A 136 -8.79 1.78 -11.69
C ARG A 136 -9.43 0.89 -10.63
N GLN A 137 -9.52 1.40 -9.39
CA GLN A 137 -10.29 0.75 -8.33
C GLN A 137 -11.75 0.69 -8.78
N LEU A 138 -12.27 -0.53 -8.91
CA LEU A 138 -13.68 -0.80 -9.14
C LEU A 138 -14.26 -1.26 -7.80
N ALA A 139 -15.40 -0.68 -7.41
CA ALA A 139 -16.23 -1.28 -6.37
C ALA A 139 -16.53 -2.74 -6.77
N SER A 140 -16.57 -3.65 -5.78
CA SER A 140 -16.80 -5.10 -5.90
C SER A 140 -15.60 -6.02 -6.17
N ARG A 141 -14.37 -5.51 -6.31
CA ARG A 141 -13.18 -6.39 -6.38
C ARG A 141 -12.82 -6.95 -5.00
N PRO A 142 -12.32 -8.19 -4.90
CA PRO A 142 -12.00 -8.78 -3.60
C PRO A 142 -10.89 -8.01 -2.88
N ILE A 143 -10.93 -8.00 -1.55
CA ILE A 143 -9.80 -7.58 -0.71
C ILE A 143 -9.09 -8.85 -0.25
N ALA A 144 -7.81 -8.97 -0.59
CA ALA A 144 -6.97 -10.09 -0.15
C ALA A 144 -6.38 -9.81 1.24
N VAL A 145 -6.16 -10.88 2.00
CA VAL A 145 -5.42 -10.84 3.28
C VAL A 145 -4.47 -12.02 3.34
N PHE A 146 -3.22 -11.78 3.75
CA PHE A 146 -2.28 -12.84 4.07
C PHE A 146 -2.49 -13.29 5.52
N TYR A 147 -2.92 -14.55 5.73
CA TYR A 147 -3.40 -15.03 7.02
C TYR A 147 -2.62 -16.26 7.49
N ASP A 148 -1.62 -16.04 8.34
CA ASP A 148 -0.78 -17.07 8.95
C ASP A 148 -1.28 -17.56 10.33
N ALA A 149 -2.47 -17.11 10.75
CA ALA A 149 -3.06 -17.34 12.08
C ALA A 149 -2.24 -16.83 13.27
N SER A 150 -1.34 -15.87 13.05
CA SER A 150 -0.80 -15.06 14.13
C SER A 150 -1.80 -14.01 14.60
N THR A 151 -1.55 -13.42 15.78
CA THR A 151 -2.34 -12.28 16.27
C THR A 151 -2.27 -11.09 15.31
N GLY A 152 -1.12 -10.84 14.67
CA GLY A 152 -1.00 -9.80 13.63
C GLY A 152 -1.88 -10.07 12.42
N ALA A 153 -1.97 -11.34 11.98
CA ALA A 153 -2.88 -11.73 10.90
C ALA A 153 -4.36 -11.63 11.28
N GLU A 154 -4.73 -11.89 12.54
CA GLU A 154 -6.10 -11.64 13.02
C GLU A 154 -6.46 -10.17 12.95
N GLN A 155 -5.53 -9.28 13.30
CA GLN A 155 -5.73 -7.84 13.19
C GLN A 155 -5.81 -7.38 11.72
N ALA A 156 -4.92 -7.88 10.86
CA ALA A 156 -4.97 -7.62 9.42
C ALA A 156 -6.29 -8.11 8.80
N LEU A 157 -6.78 -9.28 9.21
CA LEU A 157 -8.08 -9.81 8.80
C LEU A 157 -9.23 -8.95 9.29
N ALA A 158 -9.18 -8.44 10.52
CA ALA A 158 -10.19 -7.53 11.06
C ALA A 158 -10.25 -6.22 10.27
N LEU A 159 -9.11 -5.63 9.91
CA LEU A 159 -9.00 -4.46 9.04
C LEU A 159 -9.60 -4.76 7.65
N ALA A 160 -9.14 -5.84 7.01
CA ALA A 160 -9.65 -6.27 5.70
C ALA A 160 -11.17 -6.48 5.71
N ALA A 161 -11.69 -7.14 6.76
CA ALA A 161 -13.11 -7.39 6.94
C ALA A 161 -13.92 -6.11 7.14
N GLY A 162 -13.41 -5.13 7.89
CA GLY A 162 -14.07 -3.84 8.00
C GLY A 162 -14.15 -3.12 6.65
N LEU A 163 -13.05 -3.06 5.90
CA LEU A 163 -13.02 -2.49 4.55
C LEU A 163 -13.99 -3.20 3.60
N ALA A 164 -14.01 -4.54 3.63
CA ALA A 164 -14.90 -5.35 2.81
C ALA A 164 -16.38 -5.12 3.12
N ARG A 165 -16.77 -5.00 4.40
CA ARG A 165 -18.15 -4.66 4.78
C ARG A 165 -18.56 -3.28 4.28
N ASP A 166 -17.65 -2.30 4.41
CA ASP A 166 -17.91 -0.91 4.04
C ASP A 166 -18.09 -0.71 2.52
N THR A 167 -17.44 -1.58 1.74
CA THR A 167 -17.43 -1.55 0.27
C THR A 167 -18.35 -2.58 -0.38
N GLY A 168 -18.87 -3.53 0.40
CA GLY A 168 -19.57 -4.71 -0.11
C GLY A 168 -18.68 -5.67 -0.90
N SER A 169 -17.35 -5.56 -0.77
CA SER A 169 -16.40 -6.42 -1.47
C SER A 169 -16.28 -7.81 -0.82
N PRO A 170 -16.05 -8.87 -1.62
CA PRO A 170 -15.68 -10.17 -1.08
C PRO A 170 -14.27 -10.15 -0.47
N LEU A 171 -13.99 -11.11 0.41
CA LEU A 171 -12.66 -11.33 0.98
C LEU A 171 -11.99 -12.56 0.37
N HIS A 172 -10.67 -12.49 0.23
CA HIS A 172 -9.84 -13.61 -0.21
C HIS A 172 -8.67 -13.83 0.76
N ALA A 173 -8.62 -14.97 1.45
CA ALA A 173 -7.54 -15.31 2.37
C ALA A 173 -6.44 -16.12 1.66
N LEU A 174 -5.21 -15.61 1.68
CA LEU A 174 -4.01 -16.31 1.24
C LEU A 174 -3.33 -16.89 2.46
N ILE A 175 -3.31 -18.22 2.56
CA ILE A 175 -2.92 -18.93 3.78
C ILE A 175 -1.58 -19.64 3.56
N PRO A 176 -0.50 -19.26 4.27
CA PRO A 176 0.78 -19.92 4.16
C PRO A 176 0.77 -21.28 4.87
N ALA A 177 0.40 -22.32 4.15
CA ALA A 177 0.32 -23.67 4.67
C ALA A 177 1.13 -24.67 3.83
N LYS A 178 1.94 -25.46 4.53
CA LYS A 178 2.79 -26.51 3.93
C LYS A 178 1.98 -27.74 3.53
N ASP A 179 0.91 -28.02 4.25
CA ASP A 179 0.02 -29.16 4.04
C ASP A 179 -1.46 -28.77 4.18
N GLU A 180 -2.34 -29.70 3.84
CA GLU A 180 -3.79 -29.52 3.88
C GLU A 180 -4.32 -29.38 5.32
N ALA A 181 -3.68 -30.00 6.31
CA ALA A 181 -4.14 -29.97 7.70
C ALA A 181 -3.94 -28.59 8.32
N ILE A 182 -2.78 -27.96 8.08
CA ILE A 182 -2.48 -26.59 8.48
C ILE A 182 -3.43 -25.62 7.77
N PHE A 183 -3.62 -25.80 6.45
CA PHE A 183 -4.53 -24.98 5.67
C PHE A 183 -5.95 -25.03 6.23
N ALA A 184 -6.52 -26.23 6.43
CA ALA A 184 -7.87 -26.41 6.94
C ALA A 184 -8.07 -25.76 8.31
N ARG A 185 -7.07 -25.88 9.21
CA ARG A 185 -7.11 -25.26 10.55
C ARG A 185 -7.09 -23.73 10.47
N GLN A 186 -6.14 -23.16 9.74
CA GLN A 186 -6.01 -21.70 9.59
C GLN A 186 -7.22 -21.11 8.84
N TRP A 187 -7.73 -21.83 7.84
CA TRP A 187 -8.93 -21.45 7.11
C TRP A 187 -10.18 -21.41 8.01
N ALA A 188 -10.36 -22.43 8.87
CA ALA A 188 -11.45 -22.44 9.84
C ALA A 188 -11.38 -21.24 10.80
N GLN A 189 -10.17 -20.88 11.25
CA GLN A 189 -9.94 -19.70 12.10
C GLN A 189 -10.24 -18.40 11.34
N ALA A 190 -9.78 -18.24 10.11
CA ALA A 190 -10.07 -17.05 9.29
C ALA A 190 -11.59 -16.85 9.10
N ARG A 191 -12.32 -17.94 8.81
CA ARG A 191 -13.79 -17.91 8.68
C ARG A 191 -14.49 -17.50 9.98
N ALA A 192 -14.01 -17.97 11.13
CA ALA A 192 -14.57 -17.62 12.43
C ALA A 192 -14.40 -16.13 12.75
N HIS A 193 -13.29 -15.51 12.33
CA HIS A 193 -12.99 -14.10 12.56
C HIS A 193 -13.62 -13.13 11.54
N ALA A 194 -14.16 -13.65 10.43
CA ALA A 194 -14.84 -12.85 9.40
C ALA A 194 -16.29 -13.30 9.16
N PRO A 195 -17.15 -13.35 10.20
CA PRO A 195 -18.53 -13.80 10.05
C PRO A 195 -19.34 -12.85 9.16
N GLY A 196 -20.24 -13.41 8.36
CA GLY A 196 -21.16 -12.67 7.51
C GLY A 196 -20.57 -12.11 6.21
N LEU A 197 -19.29 -12.38 5.91
CA LEU A 197 -18.64 -11.98 4.67
C LEU A 197 -18.54 -13.15 3.68
N VAL A 198 -18.57 -12.83 2.38
CA VAL A 198 -18.22 -13.78 1.33
C VAL A 198 -16.70 -13.96 1.35
N LEU A 199 -16.24 -15.04 1.97
CA LEU A 199 -14.82 -15.36 2.13
C LEU A 199 -14.43 -16.55 1.25
N SER A 200 -13.38 -16.38 0.45
CA SER A 200 -12.68 -17.46 -0.28
C SER A 200 -11.27 -17.64 0.29
N GLY A 201 -10.66 -18.80 0.09
CA GLY A 201 -9.34 -19.13 0.63
C GLY A 201 -8.50 -19.92 -0.36
N GLU A 202 -7.22 -19.56 -0.48
CA GLU A 202 -6.24 -20.27 -1.30
C GLU A 202 -4.96 -20.51 -0.48
N ARG A 203 -4.34 -21.67 -0.70
CA ARG A 203 -3.06 -22.03 -0.07
C ARG A 203 -1.90 -21.35 -0.79
N CYS A 204 -1.04 -20.69 -0.03
CA CYS A 204 0.19 -20.04 -0.50
C CYS A 204 1.42 -20.78 0.04
N ALA A 205 1.86 -21.83 -0.66
CA ALA A 205 2.96 -22.67 -0.18
C ALA A 205 4.32 -21.94 -0.20
N ASP A 206 4.50 -21.03 -1.16
CA ASP A 206 5.73 -20.30 -1.42
C ASP A 206 5.43 -18.79 -1.47
N PRO A 207 6.03 -17.97 -0.58
CA PRO A 207 5.92 -16.52 -0.63
C PRO A 207 6.32 -15.90 -1.98
N ALA A 208 7.21 -16.53 -2.76
CA ALA A 208 7.61 -16.02 -4.06
C ALA A 208 6.50 -16.10 -5.12
N ALA A 209 5.53 -17.01 -4.94
CA ALA A 209 4.35 -17.15 -5.79
C ALA A 209 3.22 -16.17 -5.43
N LEU A 210 3.34 -15.47 -4.29
CA LEU A 210 2.31 -14.58 -3.77
C LEU A 210 1.87 -13.51 -4.80
N PRO A 211 2.77 -12.78 -5.49
CA PRO A 211 2.35 -11.79 -6.49
C PRO A 211 1.47 -12.39 -7.60
N ASP A 212 1.83 -13.57 -8.09
CA ASP A 212 1.13 -14.20 -9.21
C ASP A 212 -0.24 -14.74 -8.74
N GLN A 213 -0.34 -15.25 -7.51
CA GLN A 213 -1.63 -15.64 -6.93
C GLN A 213 -2.55 -14.43 -6.73
N VAL A 214 -2.05 -13.33 -6.15
CA VAL A 214 -2.82 -12.11 -5.91
C VAL A 214 -3.31 -11.50 -7.22
N ASN A 215 -2.45 -11.41 -8.22
CA ASN A 215 -2.80 -10.84 -9.53
C ASN A 215 -3.85 -11.66 -10.27
N ARG A 216 -3.89 -13.00 -10.12
CA ARG A 216 -4.92 -13.86 -10.71
C ARG A 216 -6.31 -13.62 -10.13
N GLN A 217 -6.39 -13.27 -8.84
CA GLN A 217 -7.65 -13.03 -8.14
C GLN A 217 -8.23 -11.65 -8.42
N ASP A 218 -7.54 -10.82 -9.21
CA ASP A 218 -7.92 -9.44 -9.58
C ASP A 218 -8.41 -8.64 -8.37
N VAL A 219 -7.67 -8.70 -7.26
CA VAL A 219 -8.03 -8.00 -6.01
C VAL A 219 -7.82 -6.50 -6.11
N SER A 220 -8.50 -5.72 -5.26
CA SER A 220 -8.30 -4.26 -5.17
C SER A 220 -7.20 -3.88 -4.19
N ALA A 221 -7.04 -4.65 -3.12
CA ALA A 221 -6.00 -4.44 -2.12
C ALA A 221 -5.54 -5.78 -1.51
N LEU A 222 -4.29 -5.83 -1.07
CA LEU A 222 -3.70 -6.91 -0.29
C LEU A 222 -3.33 -6.37 1.10
N VAL A 223 -3.91 -6.95 2.14
CA VAL A 223 -3.60 -6.62 3.54
C VAL A 223 -2.57 -7.59 4.09
N LEU A 224 -1.47 -7.03 4.59
CA LEU A 224 -0.35 -7.73 5.23
C LEU A 224 -0.18 -7.19 6.65
N HIS A 225 0.54 -7.94 7.48
CA HIS A 225 1.01 -7.47 8.78
C HIS A 225 2.54 -7.52 8.86
N GLU A 226 3.15 -6.70 9.72
CA GLU A 226 4.62 -6.63 9.87
C GLU A 226 5.28 -8.01 10.02
N ALA A 227 4.71 -8.87 10.85
CA ALA A 227 5.28 -10.18 11.15
C ALA A 227 5.00 -11.24 10.08
N SER A 228 4.46 -10.87 8.90
CA SER A 228 4.18 -11.79 7.79
C SER A 228 5.44 -12.41 7.16
N GLY A 229 6.64 -12.05 7.65
CA GLY A 229 7.92 -12.58 7.18
C GLY A 229 8.48 -11.83 5.96
N PHE A 230 7.94 -10.66 5.63
CA PHE A 230 8.45 -9.80 4.55
C PHE A 230 9.29 -8.67 5.12
N ASP A 231 10.59 -8.65 4.81
CA ASP A 231 11.44 -7.48 5.08
C ASP A 231 11.12 -6.31 4.13
N ALA A 232 11.76 -5.16 4.35
CA ALA A 232 11.53 -3.97 3.54
C ALA A 232 11.80 -4.19 2.05
N GLU A 233 12.80 -5.01 1.70
CA GLU A 233 13.11 -5.32 0.30
C GLU A 233 12.09 -6.26 -0.32
N ALA A 234 11.61 -7.25 0.43
CA ALA A 234 10.57 -8.16 0.00
C ALA A 234 9.25 -7.42 -0.23
N ILE A 235 8.92 -6.46 0.63
CA ILE A 235 7.76 -5.57 0.46
C ILE A 235 7.91 -4.73 -0.81
N ASP A 236 9.08 -4.15 -1.07
CA ASP A 236 9.30 -3.35 -2.28
C ASP A 236 9.25 -4.22 -3.56
N ARG A 237 9.81 -5.43 -3.52
CA ARG A 237 9.68 -6.44 -4.59
C ARG A 237 8.24 -6.88 -4.82
N LEU A 238 7.45 -7.00 -3.74
CA LEU A 238 6.03 -7.35 -3.82
C LEU A 238 5.26 -6.22 -4.49
N ARG A 239 5.43 -4.99 -4.02
CA ARG A 239 4.79 -3.77 -4.53
C ARG A 239 5.04 -3.57 -6.03
N SER A 240 6.26 -3.88 -6.51
CA SER A 240 6.61 -3.69 -7.93
C SER A 240 6.03 -4.74 -8.88
N ARG A 241 5.49 -5.84 -8.37
CA ARG A 241 4.87 -6.93 -9.16
C ARG A 241 3.35 -7.01 -9.00
N LEU A 242 2.79 -6.31 -8.02
CA LEU A 242 1.37 -6.33 -7.72
C LEU A 242 0.63 -5.24 -8.48
N ARG A 243 -0.59 -5.56 -8.92
CA ARG A 243 -1.49 -4.63 -9.62
C ARG A 243 -2.53 -3.97 -8.70
N CYS A 244 -2.40 -4.20 -7.39
CA CYS A 244 -3.31 -3.74 -6.35
C CYS A 244 -2.55 -2.96 -5.28
N ASP A 245 -3.27 -2.22 -4.45
CA ASP A 245 -2.68 -1.55 -3.30
C ASP A 245 -2.26 -2.57 -2.23
N VAL A 246 -1.13 -2.31 -1.56
CA VAL A 246 -0.70 -3.10 -0.42
C VAL A 246 -0.92 -2.27 0.84
N LEU A 247 -1.66 -2.83 1.79
CA LEU A 247 -1.90 -2.26 3.10
C LEU A 247 -1.10 -3.06 4.12
N LEU A 248 -0.08 -2.45 4.71
CA LEU A 248 0.70 -3.09 5.76
C LEU A 248 0.28 -2.57 7.13
N LEU A 249 -0.22 -3.46 7.97
CA LEU A 249 -0.51 -3.19 9.38
C LEU A 249 0.74 -3.44 10.24
N ARG A 250 1.05 -2.48 11.10
CA ARG A 250 2.16 -2.53 12.07
C ARG A 250 1.67 -2.89 13.47
#